data_AF-A0A1X0J1Y9-F1
#
_entry.id   AF-A0A1X0J1Y9-F1
#
_cell.length_a   1.000
_cell.length_b   1.000
_cell.length_c   1.000
_cell.angle_alpha   90.00
_cell.angle_beta   90.00
_cell.angle_gamma   90.00
#
_symmetry.space_group_name_H-M   'P 1'
#
loop_
_entity.id
_entity.type
_entity.pdbx_description
1 polymer ?
#
loop_
_entity_poly.entity_id
_entity_poly.type
_entity_poly.pdbx_seq_one_letter_code
_entity_poly.pdbx_strand_id
1 'polypeptide(L)'
;MITMARILQRPELPAHLTDLTGDYPVSEAARLLSVDPAINIGRDQLFEAMANEDWITRGRDQRWHAYPESVTLGYIALRPGGEYETPTGVTKERPQIIHVTAAGIGEMHYRLGGSQQLTLT
;
A
#
# COMPACT_ATOMS: atom_id res chain seq x y z
N MET A 1 27.29 3.33 -2.49
CA MET A 1 27.02 1.91 -2.79
C MET A 1 26.76 1.20 -1.47
N ILE A 2 25.50 0.97 -1.11
CA ILE A 2 25.10 0.23 0.09
C ILE A 2 24.73 -1.18 -0.37
N THR A 3 25.49 -2.14 0.13
CA THR A 3 25.52 -3.56 -0.22
C THR A 3 24.15 -4.25 -0.13
N MET A 4 23.91 -5.14 -1.09
CA MET A 4 22.80 -6.12 -1.22
C MET A 4 22.57 -7.08 -0.03
N ALA A 5 23.05 -6.78 1.18
CA ALA A 5 23.01 -7.70 2.33
C ALA A 5 21.74 -7.59 3.19
N ARG A 6 20.86 -6.59 2.97
CA ARG A 6 19.64 -6.39 3.78
C ARG A 6 18.38 -7.05 3.21
N ILE A 7 18.51 -7.84 2.15
CA ILE A 7 17.36 -8.52 1.50
C ILE A 7 17.01 -9.85 2.22
N LEU A 8 17.90 -10.41 3.05
CA LEU A 8 17.82 -11.83 3.42
C LEU A 8 17.24 -12.19 4.80
N GLN A 9 16.63 -11.27 5.54
CA GLN A 9 15.81 -11.64 6.71
C GLN A 9 14.57 -10.74 6.83
N ARG A 10 13.67 -10.84 5.84
CA ARG A 10 12.29 -10.42 6.08
C ARG A 10 11.61 -11.53 6.87
N PRO A 11 10.93 -11.22 7.98
CA PRO A 11 10.19 -12.23 8.71
C PRO A 11 9.09 -12.83 7.83
N GLU A 12 8.74 -14.09 8.11
CA GLU A 12 7.60 -14.74 7.48
C GLU A 12 6.31 -13.94 7.73
N LEU A 13 5.55 -13.69 6.65
CA LEU A 13 4.26 -13.04 6.77
C LEU A 13 3.28 -13.98 7.51
N PRO A 14 2.39 -13.42 8.35
CA PRO A 14 1.28 -14.19 8.91
C PRO A 14 0.44 -14.85 7.81
N ALA A 15 -0.11 -16.04 8.10
CA ALA A 15 -0.86 -16.83 7.12
C ALA A 15 -1.96 -16.05 6.38
N HIS A 16 -2.71 -15.18 7.09
CA HIS A 16 -3.78 -14.39 6.49
C HIS A 16 -3.30 -13.36 5.45
N LEU A 17 -2.02 -12.97 5.47
CA LEU A 17 -1.41 -12.10 4.47
C LEU A 17 -0.76 -12.90 3.33
N THR A 18 -0.31 -14.12 3.60
CA THR A 18 0.31 -15.02 2.61
C THR A 18 -0.66 -15.41 1.49
N ASP A 19 -1.96 -15.48 1.80
CA ASP A 19 -3.01 -15.84 0.83
C ASP A 19 -3.52 -14.65 -0.01
N LEU A 20 -3.03 -13.44 0.25
CA LEU A 20 -3.46 -12.25 -0.50
C LEU A 20 -2.95 -12.29 -1.93
N THR A 21 -3.80 -11.90 -2.87
CA THR A 21 -3.48 -11.84 -4.30
C THR A 21 -4.02 -10.56 -4.91
N GLY A 22 -3.30 -10.02 -5.91
CA GLY A 22 -3.68 -8.77 -6.56
C GLY A 22 -3.43 -7.54 -5.70
N ASP A 23 -4.36 -6.58 -5.76
CA ASP A 23 -4.27 -5.27 -5.12
C ASP A 23 -5.61 -4.80 -4.56
N TYR A 24 -5.52 -4.01 -3.50
CA TYR A 24 -6.65 -3.64 -2.67
C TYR A 24 -6.71 -2.12 -2.52
N PRO A 25 -7.91 -1.52 -2.47
CA PRO A 25 -8.05 -0.13 -2.07
C PRO A 25 -7.38 0.10 -0.72
N VAL A 26 -6.77 1.28 -0.52
CA VAL A 26 -6.01 1.60 0.72
C VAL A 26 -6.83 1.38 1.99
N SER A 27 -8.15 1.59 1.96
CA SER A 27 -9.02 1.30 3.11
C SER A 27 -9.07 -0.19 3.46
N GLU A 28 -9.11 -1.06 2.46
CA GLU A 28 -9.14 -2.50 2.66
C GLU A 28 -7.75 -3.01 3.08
N ALA A 29 -6.69 -2.46 2.49
CA ALA A 29 -5.32 -2.74 2.93
C ALA A 29 -5.12 -2.39 4.43
N ALA A 30 -5.61 -1.23 4.89
CA ALA A 30 -5.54 -0.84 6.29
C ALA A 30 -6.34 -1.80 7.21
N ARG A 31 -7.50 -2.27 6.73
CA ARG A 31 -8.32 -3.27 7.44
C ARG A 31 -7.58 -4.60 7.57
N LEU A 32 -6.94 -5.07 6.49
CA LEU A 32 -6.15 -6.31 6.48
C LEU A 32 -4.95 -6.22 7.42
N LEU A 33 -4.23 -5.09 7.41
CA LEU A 33 -3.11 -4.85 8.33
C LEU A 33 -3.54 -4.86 9.80
N SER A 34 -4.68 -4.25 10.10
CA SER A 34 -5.21 -4.17 11.47
C SER A 34 -5.82 -5.48 12.00
N VAL A 35 -5.77 -6.58 11.23
CA VAL A 35 -6.05 -7.93 11.74
C VAL A 35 -4.97 -8.35 12.74
N ASP A 36 -3.73 -7.89 12.53
CA ASP A 36 -2.65 -8.08 13.50
C ASP A 36 -2.83 -7.11 14.67
N PRO A 37 -2.98 -7.60 15.92
CA PRO A 37 -3.20 -6.73 17.09
C PRO A 37 -2.02 -5.79 17.38
N ALA A 38 -0.82 -6.05 16.83
CA ALA A 38 0.31 -5.13 16.93
C ALA A 38 0.15 -3.89 16.03
N ILE A 39 -0.73 -3.94 15.04
CA ILE A 39 -0.97 -2.86 14.09
C ILE A 39 -2.38 -2.31 14.29
N ASN A 40 -2.47 -1.03 14.63
CA ASN A 40 -3.74 -0.30 14.69
C ASN A 40 -3.66 0.88 13.71
N ILE A 41 -4.16 0.68 12.49
CA ILE A 41 -4.03 1.68 11.42
C ILE A 41 -5.32 1.84 10.61
N GLY A 42 -5.79 3.08 10.50
CA GLY A 42 -6.88 3.46 9.60
C GLY A 42 -6.39 3.81 8.19
N ARG A 43 -7.33 3.99 7.24
CA ARG A 43 -7.03 4.35 5.85
C ARG A 43 -6.10 5.57 5.74
N ASP A 44 -6.45 6.66 6.41
CA ASP A 44 -5.73 7.93 6.26
C ASP A 44 -4.34 7.83 6.92
N GLN A 45 -4.23 7.11 8.04
CA GLN A 45 -2.94 6.80 8.66
C GLN A 45 -2.07 5.91 7.76
N LEU A 46 -2.66 4.99 6.99
CA LEU A 46 -1.92 4.19 6.02
C LEU A 46 -1.39 5.03 4.86
N PHE A 47 -2.15 6.02 4.39
CA PHE A 47 -1.62 7.00 3.42
C PHE A 47 -0.40 7.74 3.98
N GLU A 48 -0.49 8.25 5.20
CA GLU A 48 0.65 8.93 5.84
C GLU A 48 1.84 7.98 6.06
N ALA A 49 1.60 6.73 6.46
CA ALA A 49 2.65 5.73 6.62
C ALA A 49 3.35 5.41 5.28
N MET A 50 2.59 5.25 4.19
CA MET A 50 3.16 5.07 2.85
C MET A 50 3.94 6.31 2.38
N ALA A 51 3.49 7.51 2.76
CA ALA A 51 4.19 8.75 2.44
C ALA A 51 5.52 8.87 3.20
N ASN A 52 5.54 8.49 4.48
CA ASN A 52 6.76 8.45 5.31
C ASN A 52 7.81 7.46 4.78
N GLU A 53 7.38 6.48 3.97
CA GLU A 53 8.24 5.48 3.35
C GLU A 53 8.60 5.80 1.89
N ASP A 54 8.31 7.03 1.44
CA ASP A 54 8.54 7.50 0.06
C ASP A 54 7.85 6.62 -1.00
N TRP A 55 6.68 6.04 -0.69
CA TRP A 55 5.90 5.30 -1.71
C TRP A 55 4.95 6.20 -2.47
N ILE A 56 4.45 7.22 -1.79
CA ILE A 56 3.51 8.20 -2.33
C ILE A 56 3.87 9.59 -1.82
N THR A 57 3.33 10.62 -2.47
CA THR A 57 3.51 12.02 -2.08
C THR A 57 2.24 12.80 -2.26
N ARG A 58 2.14 13.94 -1.56
CA ARG A 58 0.99 14.84 -1.69
C ARG A 58 1.33 15.95 -2.68
N GLY A 59 0.61 15.96 -3.81
CA GLY A 59 0.77 16.95 -4.85
C GLY A 59 0.26 18.34 -4.44
N ARG A 60 0.55 19.35 -5.27
CA ARG A 60 -0.01 20.71 -5.09
C ARG A 60 -1.53 20.72 -5.14
N ASP A 61 -2.13 19.75 -5.82
CA ASP A 61 -3.57 19.50 -5.90
C ASP A 61 -4.16 18.85 -4.64
N GLN A 62 -3.36 18.69 -3.58
CA GLN A 62 -3.72 18.06 -2.31
C GLN A 62 -4.11 16.58 -2.43
N ARG A 63 -3.82 15.95 -3.57
CA ARG A 63 -4.07 14.52 -3.82
C ARG A 63 -2.80 13.71 -3.60
N TRP A 64 -3.01 12.43 -3.31
CA TRP A 64 -1.94 11.45 -3.21
C TRP A 64 -1.53 10.97 -4.61
N HIS A 65 -0.23 10.92 -4.87
CA HIS A 65 0.37 10.42 -6.09
C HIS A 65 1.41 9.37 -5.74
N ALA A 66 1.49 8.28 -6.49
CA ALA A 66 2.52 7.26 -6.26
C ALA A 66 3.85 7.65 -6.92
N TYR A 67 4.95 7.33 -6.24
CA TYR A 67 6.27 7.38 -6.86
C TYR A 67 6.43 6.23 -7.88
N PRO A 68 7.03 6.46 -9.06
CA PRO A 68 7.27 5.41 -10.05
C PRO A 68 8.01 4.19 -9.49
N GLU A 69 8.90 4.41 -8.52
CA GLU A 69 9.68 3.38 -7.85
C GLU A 69 8.80 2.42 -7.06
N SER A 70 7.81 2.90 -6.32
CA SER A 70 6.92 2.05 -5.51
C SER A 70 5.97 1.21 -6.38
N VAL A 71 5.61 1.72 -7.56
CA VAL A 71 4.89 0.97 -8.58
C VAL A 71 5.79 -0.08 -9.23
N THR A 72 7.03 0.29 -9.57
CA THR A 72 8.01 -0.60 -10.18
C THR A 72 8.43 -1.74 -9.27
N LEU A 73 8.59 -1.46 -7.97
CA LEU A 73 8.83 -2.47 -6.93
C LEU A 73 7.61 -3.36 -6.67
N GLY A 74 6.45 -3.00 -7.23
CA GLY A 74 5.22 -3.77 -7.11
C GLY A 74 4.54 -3.61 -5.76
N TYR A 75 4.79 -2.55 -4.99
CA TYR A 75 4.09 -2.25 -3.74
C TYR A 75 2.76 -1.53 -3.96
N ILE A 76 2.72 -0.67 -4.98
CA ILE A 76 1.55 0.11 -5.36
C ILE A 76 1.05 -0.29 -6.74
N ALA A 77 -0.27 -0.37 -6.89
CA ALA A 77 -0.95 -0.45 -8.16
C ALA A 77 -1.76 0.83 -8.40
N LEU A 78 -1.69 1.38 -9.60
CA LEU A 78 -2.52 2.52 -10.01
C LEU A 78 -3.68 2.00 -10.86
N ARG A 79 -4.90 2.24 -10.38
CA ARG A 79 -6.13 1.85 -11.08
C ARG A 79 -6.79 3.07 -11.72
N PRO A 80 -7.42 2.96 -12.91
CA PRO A 80 -8.17 4.06 -13.49
C PRO A 80 -9.27 4.54 -12.53
N GLY A 81 -9.40 5.86 -12.37
CA GLY A 81 -10.50 6.43 -11.57
C GLY A 81 -11.86 6.40 -12.29
N GLY A 82 -11.87 6.01 -13.56
CA GLY A 82 -13.03 6.10 -14.44
C GLY A 82 -13.22 7.51 -14.99
N GLU A 83 -14.41 7.80 -15.50
CA GLU A 83 -14.76 9.06 -16.14
C GLU A 83 -15.89 9.78 -15.40
N TYR A 84 -16.10 11.05 -15.72
CA TYR A 84 -17.26 11.82 -15.29
C TYR A 84 -17.68 12.83 -16.36
N GLU A 85 -18.99 13.06 -16.45
CA GLU A 85 -19.53 14.13 -17.30
C GLU A 85 -19.55 15.46 -16.54
N THR A 86 -19.10 16.51 -17.19
CA THR A 86 -19.18 17.89 -16.67
C THR A 86 -20.57 18.48 -16.93
N PRO A 87 -20.97 19.55 -16.22
CA PRO A 87 -22.25 20.22 -16.48
C PRO A 87 -22.44 20.73 -17.92
N THR A 88 -21.36 20.87 -18.68
CA THR A 88 -21.37 21.27 -20.10
C THR A 88 -21.46 20.09 -21.08
N GLY A 89 -21.65 18.85 -20.60
CA GLY A 89 -21.74 17.65 -21.43
C GLY A 89 -20.39 17.10 -21.92
N VAL A 90 -19.28 17.56 -21.36
CA VAL A 90 -17.94 17.05 -21.71
C VAL A 90 -17.53 15.95 -20.74
N THR A 91 -17.18 14.78 -21.25
CA THR A 91 -16.58 13.67 -20.49
C THR A 91 -15.13 13.95 -20.15
N LYS A 92 -14.74 13.73 -18.89
CA LYS A 92 -13.37 13.90 -18.40
C LYS A 92 -12.93 12.68 -17.59
N GLU A 93 -11.64 12.37 -17.66
CA GLU A 93 -11.04 11.32 -16.84
C GLU A 93 -10.88 11.77 -15.38
N ARG A 94 -11.10 10.82 -14.46
CA ARG A 94 -10.77 10.99 -13.04
C ARG A 94 -9.31 10.60 -12.80
N PRO A 95 -8.67 11.16 -11.76
CA PRO A 95 -7.33 10.74 -11.36
C PRO A 95 -7.26 9.25 -11.08
N GLN A 96 -6.08 8.67 -11.28
CA GLN A 96 -5.81 7.29 -10.89
C GLN A 96 -5.99 7.09 -9.38
N ILE A 97 -6.47 5.92 -9.00
CA ILE A 97 -6.71 5.50 -7.62
C ILE A 97 -5.55 4.62 -7.19
N ILE A 98 -4.98 4.94 -6.02
CA ILE A 98 -3.90 4.18 -5.41
C ILE A 98 -4.49 2.93 -4.75
N HIS A 99 -3.96 1.77 -5.13
CA HIS A 99 -4.18 0.49 -4.49
C HIS A 99 -2.86 -0.03 -3.93
N VAL A 100 -2.94 -0.82 -2.86
CA VAL A 100 -1.79 -1.51 -2.27
C VAL A 100 -1.83 -2.97 -2.71
N THR A 101 -0.75 -3.46 -3.28
CA THR A 101 -0.66 -4.87 -3.72
C THR A 101 -0.50 -5.79 -2.52
N ALA A 102 -0.66 -7.11 -2.71
CA ALA A 102 -0.32 -8.10 -1.69
C ALA A 102 1.14 -7.93 -1.18
N ALA A 103 2.09 -7.69 -2.09
CA ALA A 103 3.49 -7.43 -1.73
C ALA A 103 3.67 -6.14 -0.93
N GLY A 104 2.94 -5.07 -1.28
CA GLY A 104 2.93 -3.81 -0.54
C GLY A 104 2.31 -3.94 0.85
N ILE A 105 1.24 -4.73 0.99
CA ILE A 105 0.63 -5.01 2.29
C ILE A 105 1.62 -5.77 3.19
N GLY A 106 2.28 -6.80 2.67
CA GLY A 106 3.30 -7.53 3.42
C GLY A 106 4.48 -6.63 3.83
N GLU A 107 4.92 -5.74 2.94
CA GLU A 107 5.98 -4.80 3.25
C GLU A 107 5.54 -3.75 4.30
N MET A 108 4.31 -3.23 4.25
CA MET A 108 3.78 -2.33 5.28
C MET A 108 3.57 -3.05 6.61
N HIS A 109 3.15 -4.32 6.60
CA HIS A 109 3.05 -5.13 7.82
C HIS A 109 4.39 -5.19 8.54
N TYR A 110 5.46 -5.47 7.81
CA TYR A 110 6.83 -5.43 8.36
C TYR A 110 7.22 -4.05 8.91
N ARG A 111 6.99 -2.98 8.14
CA ARG A 111 7.39 -1.61 8.51
C ARG A 111 6.60 -1.05 9.70
N LEU A 112 5.35 -1.45 9.84
CA LEU A 112 4.47 -1.07 10.94
C LEU A 112 4.70 -1.90 12.21
N GLY A 113 5.66 -2.83 12.19
CA GLY A 113 6.01 -3.65 13.36
C GLY A 113 5.06 -4.81 13.61
N GLY A 114 4.45 -5.34 12.56
CA GLY A 114 3.57 -6.50 12.64
C GLY A 114 4.22 -7.71 13.32
N SER A 115 3.41 -8.47 14.03
CA SER A 115 3.81 -9.67 14.75
C SER A 115 4.24 -10.74 13.77
N GLN A 116 5.39 -11.37 14.01
CA GLN A 116 5.78 -12.55 13.26
C GLN A 116 4.91 -13.73 13.66
N GLN A 117 4.64 -14.64 12.73
CA GLN A 117 4.06 -15.92 13.09
C GLN A 117 5.10 -16.70 13.90
N LEU A 118 4.93 -16.77 15.22
CA LEU A 118 5.74 -17.67 16.04
C LEU A 118 5.30 -19.10 15.71
N THR A 119 6.05 -19.78 14.85
CA THR A 119 5.88 -21.23 14.63
C THR A 119 6.25 -21.94 15.92
N LEU A 120 5.26 -22.24 16.77
CA LEU A 120 5.42 -23.12 17.92
C LEU A 120 5.70 -24.53 17.37
N THR A 121 6.95 -24.99 17.55
CA THR A 121 7.38 -26.37 17.28
C THR A 121 6.91 -27.30 18.39
#